data_AF-A0A0N4X918-F1
#
_entry.id   AF-A0A0N4X918-F1
#
_cell.length_a   1.000
_cell.length_b   1.000
_cell.length_c   1.000
_cell.angle_alpha   90.00
_cell.angle_beta   90.00
_cell.angle_gamma   90.00
#
_symmetry.space_group_name_H-M   'P 1'
#
loop_
_entity.id
_entity.type
_entity.pdbx_description
1 polymer ?
#
loop_
_entity_poly.entity_id
_entity_poly.type
_entity_poly.pdbx_seq_one_letter_code
_entity_poly.pdbx_strand_id
1 'polypeptide(L)'
;MPNSLVRGNAEYKDRRILEGLCDVDANGTARIAIVNTSSEPMVIKKWQRIGEWESAYRDDMHFKDAPTDMLCNQGKPMSEKERLDKLFSLVVGNRDGRTPSPELRDIITEKNQVFAVEDSELTQTTPVAHDIDTRDTKPIRQKTRPVPALVPATNLKKF
;
A
#
# COMPACT_ATOMS: atom_id res chain seq x y z
N MET A 1 12.04 -12.67 -21.63
CA MET A 1 10.74 -13.37 -21.69
C MET A 1 10.08 -13.18 -20.34
N PRO A 2 8.97 -12.43 -20.23
CA PRO A 2 8.38 -12.14 -18.92
C PRO A 2 7.74 -13.42 -18.39
N ASN A 3 8.13 -13.82 -17.18
CA ASN A 3 7.52 -14.93 -16.46
C ASN A 3 6.05 -14.59 -16.24
N SER A 4 5.16 -15.22 -16.99
CA SER A 4 3.72 -15.17 -16.75
C SER A 4 3.45 -15.89 -15.43
N LEU A 5 3.45 -15.12 -14.35
CA LEU A 5 3.07 -15.58 -13.02
C LEU A 5 1.56 -15.81 -13.03
N VAL A 6 1.13 -17.01 -13.45
CA VAL A 6 -0.29 -17.40 -13.40
C VAL A 6 -0.60 -17.69 -11.94
N ARG A 7 -1.27 -16.74 -11.29
CA ARG A 7 -1.67 -16.82 -9.90
C ARG A 7 -3.02 -17.52 -9.82
N GLY A 8 -3.07 -18.67 -9.16
CA GLY A 8 -4.30 -19.43 -8.96
C GLY A 8 -4.98 -19.10 -7.63
N ASN A 9 -6.30 -18.84 -7.59
CA ASN A 9 -7.10 -18.95 -6.37
C ASN A 9 -7.72 -20.34 -6.31
N ALA A 10 -7.46 -21.09 -5.23
CA ALA A 10 -8.11 -22.37 -5.00
C ALA A 10 -9.31 -22.20 -4.08
N GLU A 11 -10.53 -22.23 -4.65
CA GLU A 11 -11.78 -22.18 -3.89
C GLU A 11 -12.23 -23.61 -3.52
N TYR A 12 -12.74 -23.80 -2.29
CA TYR A 12 -12.74 -25.13 -1.69
C TYR A 12 -14.04 -25.58 -1.00
N LYS A 13 -14.44 -26.86 -1.23
CA LYS A 13 -15.54 -27.62 -0.55
C LYS A 13 -15.13 -28.58 0.60
N ASP A 14 -13.88 -29.03 0.68
CA ASP A 14 -13.21 -29.81 1.77
C ASP A 14 -12.25 -28.94 2.63
N ARG A 15 -12.44 -28.95 3.95
CA ARG A 15 -11.72 -28.07 4.89
C ARG A 15 -10.22 -28.38 5.08
N ARG A 16 -9.67 -29.34 4.32
CA ARG A 16 -8.29 -29.86 4.42
C ARG A 16 -7.28 -29.15 3.52
N ILE A 17 -7.75 -28.31 2.60
CA ILE A 17 -6.91 -27.49 1.73
C ILE A 17 -7.21 -26.03 2.05
N LEU A 18 -6.15 -25.29 2.34
CA LEU A 18 -6.25 -23.87 2.65
C LEU A 18 -6.36 -23.09 1.35
N GLU A 19 -7.25 -22.10 1.34
CA GLU A 19 -7.28 -21.09 0.29
C GLU A 19 -5.94 -20.38 0.26
N GLY A 20 -5.35 -20.27 -0.92
CA GLY A 20 -4.01 -19.73 -1.03
C GLY A 20 -3.61 -19.46 -2.46
N LEU A 21 -2.67 -18.52 -2.57
CA LEU A 21 -2.02 -18.17 -3.82
C LEU A 21 -0.90 -19.18 -4.08
N CYS A 22 -0.94 -19.81 -5.26
CA CYS A 22 0.10 -20.74 -5.68
C CYS A 22 0.84 -20.21 -6.91
N ASP A 23 2.16 -20.33 -6.89
CA ASP A 23 2.98 -20.11 -8.08
C ASP A 23 3.01 -21.39 -8.93
N VAL A 24 2.89 -21.20 -10.24
CA VAL A 24 2.98 -22.25 -11.24
C VAL A 24 4.41 -22.28 -11.79
N ASP A 25 5.02 -23.46 -11.82
CA ASP A 25 6.35 -23.63 -12.38
C ASP A 25 6.35 -23.57 -13.92
N ALA A 26 7.55 -23.58 -14.52
CA ALA A 26 7.72 -23.55 -15.98
C ALA A 26 7.07 -24.75 -16.69
N ASN A 27 6.73 -25.82 -15.97
CA ASN A 27 6.09 -27.01 -16.49
C ASN A 27 4.56 -27.00 -16.30
N GLY A 28 3.99 -25.88 -15.84
CA GLY A 28 2.55 -25.78 -15.59
C GLY A 28 2.07 -26.49 -14.32
N THR A 29 2.99 -26.84 -13.41
CA THR A 29 2.67 -27.56 -12.18
C THR A 29 2.71 -26.60 -10.98
N ALA A 30 1.70 -26.69 -10.10
CA ALA A 30 1.65 -25.96 -8.84
C ALA A 30 1.77 -26.94 -7.66
N ARG A 31 2.46 -26.52 -6.59
CA ARG A 31 2.56 -27.29 -5.35
C ARG A 31 1.57 -26.71 -4.32
N ILE A 32 0.64 -27.54 -3.88
CA ILE A 32 -0.38 -27.17 -2.90
C ILE A 32 -0.12 -27.95 -1.61
N ALA A 33 -0.15 -27.25 -0.47
CA ALA A 33 -0.04 -27.90 0.83
C ALA A 33 -1.39 -28.51 1.24
N ILE A 34 -1.37 -29.79 1.62
CA ILE A 34 -2.55 -30.50 2.15
C ILE A 34 -2.25 -30.88 3.59
N VAL A 35 -3.17 -30.55 4.50
CA VAL A 35 -3.01 -30.85 5.92
C VAL A 35 -4.04 -31.89 6.34
N ASN A 36 -3.57 -33.01 6.91
CA ASN A 36 -4.45 -33.95 7.58
C ASN A 36 -4.71 -33.47 9.02
N THR A 37 -5.93 -33.01 9.28
CA THR A 37 -6.36 -32.55 10.62
C THR A 37 -6.98 -33.68 11.45
N SER A 38 -7.10 -34.88 10.91
CA SER A 38 -7.62 -36.07 11.60
C SER A 38 -6.50 -36.88 12.28
N SER A 39 -6.85 -37.65 13.31
CA SER A 39 -5.99 -38.67 13.91
C SER A 39 -5.87 -39.95 13.07
N GLU A 40 -6.64 -40.07 11.99
CA GLU A 40 -6.64 -41.24 11.09
C GLU A 40 -5.83 -41.00 9.80
N PRO A 41 -5.26 -42.06 9.18
CA PRO A 41 -4.55 -41.95 7.90
C PRO A 41 -5.45 -41.43 6.77
N MET A 42 -4.90 -40.53 5.95
CA MET A 42 -5.61 -39.99 4.80
C MET A 42 -5.13 -40.66 3.50
N VAL A 43 -6.07 -41.16 2.71
CA VAL A 43 -5.82 -41.73 1.38
C VAL A 43 -6.49 -40.86 0.32
N ILE A 44 -5.69 -40.29 -0.58
CA ILE A 44 -6.18 -39.56 -1.75
C ILE A 44 -6.07 -40.48 -2.96
N LYS A 45 -7.20 -40.73 -3.65
CA LYS A 45 -7.21 -41.62 -4.81
C LYS A 45 -6.73 -40.89 -6.05
N LYS A 46 -6.14 -41.65 -6.99
CA LYS A 46 -5.82 -41.13 -8.33
C LYS A 46 -7.11 -40.60 -8.97
N TRP A 47 -7.03 -39.40 -9.55
CA TRP A 47 -8.16 -38.68 -10.17
C TRP A 47 -9.24 -38.17 -9.21
N GLN A 48 -9.03 -38.23 -7.91
CA GLN A 48 -9.93 -37.59 -6.96
C GLN A 48 -9.80 -36.07 -7.09
N ARG A 49 -10.89 -35.40 -7.47
CA ARG A 49 -10.97 -33.94 -7.47
C ARG A 49 -10.91 -33.46 -6.02
N ILE A 50 -9.89 -32.68 -5.70
CA ILE A 50 -9.70 -32.12 -4.37
C ILE A 50 -10.19 -30.67 -4.35
N GLY A 51 -9.70 -29.78 -5.20
CA GLY A 51 -10.16 -28.38 -5.26
C GLY A 51 -10.55 -27.90 -6.65
N GLU A 52 -10.91 -26.62 -6.72
CA GLU A 52 -10.97 -25.85 -7.95
C GLU A 52 -9.80 -24.85 -7.97
N TRP A 53 -9.41 -24.36 -9.15
CA TRP A 53 -8.40 -23.31 -9.25
C TRP A 53 -8.80 -22.34 -10.35
N GLU A 54 -8.56 -21.04 -10.13
CA GLU A 54 -8.84 -19.99 -11.10
C GLU A 54 -7.64 -19.05 -11.25
N SER A 55 -7.31 -18.66 -12.48
CA SER A 55 -6.27 -17.66 -12.74
C SER A 55 -6.73 -16.27 -12.26
N ALA A 56 -6.34 -15.90 -11.05
CA ALA A 56 -6.48 -14.56 -10.51
C ALA A 56 -5.42 -13.63 -11.10
N TYR A 57 -5.81 -12.79 -12.07
CA TYR A 57 -5.06 -11.57 -12.32
C TYR A 57 -5.28 -10.66 -11.11
N ARG A 58 -4.22 -10.37 -10.37
CA ARG A 58 -4.25 -9.21 -9.46
C ARG A 58 -3.63 -8.07 -10.23
N ASP A 59 -4.42 -7.03 -10.50
CA ASP A 59 -3.82 -5.71 -10.58
C ASP A 59 -3.12 -5.49 -9.24
N ASP A 60 -1.80 -5.32 -9.27
CA ASP A 60 -1.02 -4.89 -8.12
C ASP A 60 -1.39 -3.41 -7.80
N MET A 61 -2.65 -3.16 -7.41
CA MET A 61 -3.14 -1.85 -6.97
C MET A 61 -2.37 -1.33 -5.76
N HIS A 62 -1.69 -2.21 -5.01
CA HIS A 62 -0.92 -1.83 -3.84
C HIS A 62 0.35 -1.00 -4.12
N PHE A 63 0.76 -0.83 -5.39
CA PHE A 63 1.80 0.14 -5.75
C PHE A 63 1.26 1.52 -6.15
N LYS A 64 -0.06 1.68 -6.30
CA LYS A 64 -0.66 2.98 -6.66
C LYS A 64 -1.17 3.76 -5.46
N ASP A 65 -1.47 3.08 -4.35
CA ASP A 65 -2.12 3.70 -3.18
C ASP A 65 -1.18 3.97 -2.00
N ALA A 66 0.10 3.61 -2.10
CA ALA A 66 1.09 4.22 -1.22
C ALA A 66 1.41 5.60 -1.82
N PRO A 67 1.18 6.72 -1.12
CA PRO A 67 1.83 7.97 -1.49
C PRO A 67 3.33 7.76 -1.24
N THR A 68 4.02 7.16 -2.20
CA THR A 68 5.49 7.14 -2.34
C THR A 68 6.07 8.54 -2.50
N ASP A 69 5.21 9.55 -2.50
CA ASP A 69 5.50 10.93 -2.80
C ASP A 69 5.46 11.83 -1.57
N MET A 70 5.86 11.33 -0.40
CA MET A 70 6.19 12.24 0.72
C MET A 70 7.55 12.92 0.52
N LEU A 71 8.38 12.45 -0.43
CA LEU A 71 9.74 12.94 -0.64
C LEU A 71 10.21 12.96 -2.11
N CYS A 72 9.45 12.41 -3.06
CA CYS A 72 9.96 12.09 -4.40
C CYS A 72 8.92 12.36 -5.47
N ASN A 73 8.74 13.66 -5.74
CA ASN A 73 8.22 14.30 -6.95
C ASN A 73 7.40 15.53 -6.56
N GLN A 74 8.07 16.68 -6.55
CA GLN A 74 7.34 17.93 -6.72
C GLN A 74 6.75 17.90 -8.13
N GLY A 75 5.48 17.48 -8.25
CA GLY A 75 4.68 17.71 -9.44
C GLY A 75 4.74 19.19 -9.85
N LYS A 76 4.35 19.50 -11.09
CA LYS A 76 4.34 20.89 -11.55
C LYS A 76 3.54 21.75 -10.54
N PRO A 77 4.11 22.84 -9.99
CA PRO A 77 3.41 23.65 -9.02
C PRO A 77 2.12 24.19 -9.63
N MET A 78 1.03 24.07 -8.88
CA MET A 78 -0.29 24.57 -9.26
C MET A 78 -0.25 26.10 -9.38
N SER A 79 -1.07 26.66 -10.26
CA SER A 79 -1.23 28.12 -10.33
C SER A 79 -1.81 28.65 -9.02
N GLU A 80 -1.42 29.85 -8.59
CA GLU A 80 -1.90 30.47 -7.34
C GLU A 80 -3.43 30.53 -7.28
N LYS A 81 -4.08 30.81 -8.41
CA LYS A 81 -5.54 30.87 -8.52
C LYS A 81 -6.19 29.50 -8.32
N GLU A 82 -5.66 28.48 -8.99
CA GLU A 82 -6.15 27.09 -8.88
C GLU A 82 -5.95 26.57 -7.45
N ARG A 83 -4.84 26.93 -6.82
CA ARG A 83 -4.51 26.58 -5.43
C ARG A 83 -5.48 27.22 -4.45
N LEU A 84 -5.81 28.49 -4.63
CA LEU A 84 -6.81 29.20 -3.82
C LEU A 84 -8.20 28.58 -3.98
N ASP A 85 -8.63 28.27 -5.19
CA ASP A 85 -9.93 27.63 -5.45
C ASP A 85 -10.00 26.25 -4.77
N LYS A 86 -8.91 25.48 -4.80
CA LYS A 86 -8.79 24.20 -4.11
C LYS A 86 -8.76 24.37 -2.58
N LEU A 87 -8.08 25.38 -2.05
CA LEU A 87 -8.11 25.70 -0.62
C LEU A 87 -9.54 26.04 -0.16
N PHE A 88 -10.27 26.84 -0.92
CA PHE A 88 -11.66 27.17 -0.59
C PHE A 88 -12.58 25.95 -0.67
N SER A 89 -12.40 25.06 -1.65
CA SER A 89 -13.21 23.85 -1.74
C SER A 89 -12.96 22.92 -0.54
N LEU A 90 -11.70 22.78 -0.09
CA LEU A 90 -11.34 22.03 1.12
C LEU A 90 -11.94 22.65 2.39
N VAL A 91 -11.85 23.98 2.54
CA VAL A 91 -12.41 24.69 3.70
C VAL A 91 -13.92 24.53 3.76
N VAL A 92 -14.63 24.60 2.62
CA VAL A 92 -16.08 24.41 2.56
C VAL A 92 -16.44 22.95 2.84
N GLY A 93 -15.70 21.99 2.26
CA GLY A 93 -15.89 20.56 2.51
C GLY A 93 -15.74 20.19 3.98
N ASN A 94 -14.74 20.75 4.66
CA ASN A 94 -14.48 20.53 6.09
C ASN A 94 -15.51 21.19 7.03
N ARG A 95 -16.38 22.05 6.50
CA ARG A 95 -17.42 22.77 7.27
C ARG A 95 -18.83 22.30 6.93
N ASP A 96 -18.98 21.05 6.50
CA ASP A 96 -20.26 20.46 6.06
C ASP A 96 -20.94 21.28 4.95
N GLY A 97 -20.16 21.88 4.06
CA GLY A 97 -20.67 22.72 2.96
C GLY A 97 -21.02 24.16 3.35
N ARG A 98 -20.77 24.59 4.60
CA ARG A 98 -21.00 25.99 4.98
C ARG A 98 -19.96 26.91 4.36
N THR A 99 -20.43 27.94 3.67
CA THR A 99 -19.57 28.95 3.09
C THR A 99 -18.87 29.78 4.19
N PRO A 100 -17.57 30.06 4.02
CA PRO A 100 -16.84 30.91 4.95
C PRO A 100 -17.40 32.35 4.91
N SER A 101 -17.44 33.00 6.09
CA SER A 101 -17.82 34.42 6.20
C SER A 101 -16.87 35.31 5.39
N PRO A 102 -17.28 36.53 5.02
CA PRO A 102 -16.44 37.45 4.25
C PRO A 102 -15.08 37.69 4.91
N GLU A 103 -15.08 37.95 6.22
CA GLU A 103 -13.86 38.15 7.01
C GLU A 103 -12.92 36.94 6.96
N LEU A 104 -13.47 35.72 7.02
CA LEU A 104 -12.67 34.50 6.95
C LEU A 104 -12.10 34.29 5.54
N ARG A 105 -12.84 34.68 4.48
CA ARG A 105 -12.35 34.62 3.09
C ARG A 105 -11.18 35.57 2.89
N ASP A 106 -11.25 36.77 3.46
CA ASP A 106 -10.17 37.76 3.37
C ASP A 106 -8.91 37.22 4.06
N ILE A 107 -9.04 36.66 5.27
CA ILE A 107 -7.93 36.04 6.01
C ILE A 107 -7.32 34.86 5.24
N ILE A 108 -8.16 33.97 4.69
CA ILE A 108 -7.69 32.81 3.92
C ILE A 108 -6.94 33.27 2.67
N THR A 109 -7.44 34.30 1.99
CA THR A 109 -6.80 34.85 0.79
C THR A 109 -5.45 35.48 1.14
N GLU A 110 -5.40 36.28 2.21
CA GLU A 110 -4.19 36.96 2.68
C GLU A 110 -3.12 35.98 3.21
N LYS A 111 -3.53 34.93 3.93
CA LYS A 111 -2.63 33.96 4.58
C LYS A 111 -2.59 32.62 3.86
N ASN A 112 -2.88 32.59 2.56
CA ASN A 112 -3.02 31.35 1.80
C ASN A 112 -1.77 30.45 1.90
N GLN A 113 -0.57 31.04 1.97
CA GLN A 113 0.72 30.34 2.04
C GLN A 113 0.95 29.50 3.31
N VAL A 114 0.15 29.73 4.36
CA VAL A 114 0.25 28.97 5.63
C VAL A 114 -0.49 27.64 5.55
N PHE A 115 -1.43 27.51 4.61
CA PHE A 115 -2.21 26.31 4.41
C PHE A 115 -1.56 25.41 3.36
N ALA A 116 -1.34 24.15 3.72
CA ALA A 116 -1.01 23.11 2.78
C ALA A 116 -2.30 22.62 2.09
N VAL A 117 -2.33 22.73 0.77
CA VAL A 117 -3.42 22.26 -0.09
C VAL A 117 -3.13 20.84 -0.61
N GLU A 118 -1.85 20.48 -0.71
CA GLU A 118 -1.37 19.16 -1.10
C GLU A 118 -0.26 18.70 -0.15
N ASP A 119 -0.08 17.38 -0.06
CA ASP A 119 0.94 16.77 0.81
C ASP A 119 2.37 17.20 0.43
N SER A 120 2.60 17.57 -0.83
CA SER A 120 3.86 18.12 -1.32
C SER A 120 4.23 19.46 -0.66
N GLU A 121 3.23 20.25 -0.27
CA GLU A 121 3.38 21.56 0.40
C GLU A 121 3.68 21.42 1.91
N LEU A 122 3.54 20.23 2.47
CA LEU A 122 3.85 19.97 3.89
C LEU A 122 5.35 19.96 4.18
N THR A 123 6.19 20.00 3.15
CA THR A 123 7.65 19.99 3.30
C THR A 123 8.14 21.34 3.82
N GLN A 124 8.22 21.43 5.15
CA GLN A 124 8.46 22.66 5.92
C GLN A 124 9.85 23.29 5.76
N THR A 125 10.71 22.74 4.92
CA THR A 125 12.07 23.25 4.72
C THR A 125 12.55 22.92 3.31
N THR A 126 13.26 23.86 2.69
CA THR A 126 14.17 23.53 1.58
C THR A 126 15.00 22.32 2.03
N PRO A 127 14.93 21.17 1.34
CA PRO A 127 15.70 20.02 1.74
C PRO A 127 17.17 20.39 1.65
N VAL A 128 17.78 20.67 2.80
CA VAL A 128 19.23 20.82 2.90
C VAL A 128 19.78 19.43 2.70
N ALA A 129 20.55 19.23 1.64
CA ALA A 129 21.26 17.97 1.44
C ALA A 129 22.21 17.77 2.62
N HIS A 130 21.86 16.84 3.50
CA HIS A 130 22.72 16.40 4.59
C HIS A 130 23.55 15.24 4.11
N ASP A 131 24.87 15.45 4.01
CA ASP A 131 25.80 14.35 3.83
C ASP A 131 26.09 13.72 5.19
N ILE A 132 25.87 12.41 5.31
CA ILE A 132 26.17 11.65 6.52
C ILE A 132 27.49 10.94 6.27
N ASP A 133 28.56 11.45 6.87
CA ASP A 133 29.88 10.82 6.78
C ASP A 133 29.86 9.45 7.49
N THR A 134 29.84 8.39 6.68
CA THR A 134 29.91 6.99 7.14
C THR A 134 31.35 6.44 7.11
N ARG A 135 32.32 7.26 6.68
CA ARG A 135 33.72 6.87 6.46
C ARG A 135 33.81 5.57 5.65
N ASP A 136 34.68 4.66 6.05
CA ASP A 136 34.87 3.34 5.42
C ASP A 136 33.97 2.23 6.02
N THR A 137 32.89 2.61 6.71
CA THR A 137 32.04 1.62 7.40
C THR A 137 31.18 0.87 6.39
N LYS A 138 31.32 -0.47 6.37
CA LYS A 138 30.51 -1.32 5.50
C LYS A 138 29.02 -1.28 5.92
N PRO A 139 28.07 -1.24 4.97
CA PRO A 139 26.65 -1.28 5.28
C PRO A 139 26.26 -2.50 6.12
N ILE A 140 25.49 -2.28 7.18
CA ILE A 140 25.02 -3.34 8.07
C ILE A 140 23.65 -3.82 7.60
N ARG A 141 23.54 -5.11 7.28
CA ARG A 141 22.24 -5.76 6.99
C ARG A 141 21.68 -6.38 8.28
N GLN A 142 20.81 -5.64 8.96
CA GLN A 142 20.11 -6.16 10.14
C GLN A 142 18.90 -7.00 9.72
N LYS A 143 18.79 -8.23 10.25
CA LYS A 143 17.56 -9.03 10.09
C LYS A 143 16.46 -8.39 10.93
N THR A 144 15.30 -8.14 10.32
CA THR A 144 14.10 -7.70 11.04
C THR A 144 13.73 -8.74 12.09
N ARG A 145 13.40 -8.28 13.30
CA ARG A 145 12.87 -9.17 14.33
C ARG A 145 11.48 -9.67 13.89
N PRO A 146 11.12 -10.94 14.17
CA PRO A 146 9.78 -11.42 13.92
C PRO A 146 8.77 -10.53 14.65
N VAL A 147 7.85 -9.94 13.90
CA VAL A 147 6.74 -9.18 14.47
C VAL A 147 5.69 -10.19 14.98
N PRO A 148 5.23 -10.10 16.24
CA PRO A 148 4.16 -10.96 16.75
C PRO A 148 2.90 -10.85 15.89
N ALA A 149 2.25 -11.99 15.60
CA ALA A 149 1.12 -12.09 14.66
C ALA A 149 -0.13 -11.27 15.04
N LEU A 150 -0.19 -10.72 16.25
CA LEU A 150 -1.30 -9.90 16.76
C LEU A 150 -1.21 -8.41 16.40
N VAL A 151 -0.13 -7.99 15.74
CA VAL A 151 -0.03 -6.62 15.21
C VAL A 151 0.04 -6.72 13.70
N PRO A 152 -1.04 -6.41 12.95
CA PRO A 152 -0.87 -6.18 11.52
C PRO A 152 0.19 -5.08 11.36
N ALA A 153 1.07 -5.24 10.37
CA ALA A 153 2.17 -4.33 10.06
C ALA A 153 1.72 -2.86 9.75
N THR A 154 0.44 -2.56 9.90
CA THR A 154 -0.22 -1.29 9.64
C THR A 154 -0.35 -0.37 10.86
N ASN A 155 0.08 -0.78 12.06
CA ASN A 155 -0.04 0.05 13.28
C ASN A 155 1.29 0.31 14.00
N LEU A 156 2.33 0.70 13.26
CA LEU A 156 3.41 1.49 13.85
C LEU A 156 2.91 2.94 13.98
N LYS A 157 2.33 3.26 15.15
CA LYS A 157 2.10 4.65 15.57
C LYS A 157 3.41 5.41 15.45
N LYS A 158 3.48 6.37 14.53
CA LYS A 158 4.55 7.36 14.44
C LYS A 158 4.53 8.18 15.73
N PHE A 159 5.62 8.16 16.49
CA PHE A 159 5.99 9.25 17.40
C PHE A 159 6.79 10.27 16.60
#